data_AF-A0A7V6NHQ7-F1
#
_entry.id   AF-A0A7V6NHQ7-F1
#
_cell.length_a   1.000
_cell.length_b   1.000
_cell.length_c   1.000
_cell.angle_alpha   90.00
_cell.angle_beta   90.00
_cell.angle_gamma   90.00
#
_symmetry.space_group_name_H-M   'P 1'
#
loop_
_entity.id
_entity.type
_entity.pdbx_description
1 polymer ?
#
loop_
_entity_poly.entity_id
_entity_poly.type
_entity_poly.pdbx_seq_one_letter_code
_entity_poly.pdbx_strand_id
1 'polypeptide(L)'
;MAMSENYRNAIANHGGSLIKYIGLVNASGVEISGGGYARKAVTWTAASGGTIRPNADLVFDVPAGATVAGWRGFSAATTGTNYGGEDLTAETFAGAGQYKLLAANTGILHNNA
;
A
#
# COMPACT_ATOMS: atom_id res chain seq x y z
N MET A 1 -2.12 1.70 -29.70
CA MET A 1 -1.23 2.76 -29.16
C MET A 1 -1.47 2.82 -27.66
N ALA A 2 -0.42 2.88 -26.83
CA ALA A 2 -0.59 3.06 -25.40
C ALA A 2 -1.08 4.49 -25.08
N MET A 3 -1.77 4.67 -23.94
CA MET A 3 -2.16 6.00 -23.47
C MET A 3 -0.93 6.89 -23.21
N SER A 4 -1.06 8.21 -23.35
CA SER A 4 0.05 9.15 -23.12
C SER A 4 0.48 9.20 -21.65
N GLU A 5 1.71 9.64 -21.39
CA GLU A 5 2.21 9.81 -20.02
C GLU A 5 1.35 10.78 -19.20
N ASN A 6 0.93 11.91 -19.80
CA ASN A 6 0.08 12.90 -19.13
C ASN A 6 -1.22 12.27 -18.60
N TYR A 7 -1.85 11.40 -19.39
CA TYR A 7 -3.06 10.69 -18.98
C TYR A 7 -2.79 9.73 -17.82
N ARG A 8 -1.71 8.92 -17.92
CA ARG A 8 -1.35 7.95 -16.87
C ARG A 8 -0.95 8.64 -15.57
N ASN A 9 -0.22 9.75 -15.64
CA ASN A 9 0.12 10.59 -14.49
C ASN A 9 -1.13 11.19 -13.84
N ALA A 10 -2.10 11.65 -14.64
CA ALA A 10 -3.36 12.20 -14.11
C ALA A 10 -4.16 11.15 -13.33
N ILE A 11 -4.26 9.91 -13.84
CA ILE A 11 -4.93 8.82 -13.12
C ILE A 11 -4.15 8.45 -11.85
N ALA A 12 -2.82 8.31 -11.93
CA ALA A 12 -1.99 8.00 -10.77
C ALA A 12 -2.17 9.05 -9.65
N ASN A 13 -2.16 10.34 -9.99
CA ASN A 13 -2.42 11.43 -9.06
C ASN A 13 -3.82 11.35 -8.45
N HIS A 14 -4.84 11.04 -9.25
CA HIS A 14 -6.19 10.87 -8.73
C HIS A 14 -6.29 9.65 -7.80
N GLY A 15 -5.65 8.53 -8.13
CA GLY A 15 -5.53 7.38 -7.25
C GLY A 15 -4.90 7.74 -5.90
N GLY A 16 -3.80 8.51 -5.90
CA GLY A 16 -3.18 9.03 -4.68
C GLY A 16 -4.08 10.02 -3.91
N SER A 17 -5.03 10.68 -4.59
CA SER A 17 -6.03 11.51 -3.93
C SER A 17 -7.11 10.69 -3.21
N LEU A 18 -7.38 9.45 -3.65
CA LEU A 18 -8.36 8.54 -3.04
C LEU A 18 -7.75 7.68 -1.92
N ILE A 19 -6.53 7.16 -2.15
CA ILE A 19 -5.83 6.31 -1.19
C ILE A 19 -5.10 7.20 -0.19
N LYS A 20 -5.65 7.31 1.03
CA LYS A 20 -5.08 8.10 2.13
C LYS A 20 -4.32 7.26 3.14
N TYR A 21 -4.56 5.96 3.15
CA TYR A 21 -3.96 5.02 4.09
C TYR A 21 -3.51 3.74 3.39
N ILE A 22 -2.46 3.11 3.90
CA ILE A 22 -2.03 1.77 3.51
C ILE A 22 -2.21 0.84 4.70
N GLY A 23 -2.74 -0.35 4.44
CA GLY A 23 -2.80 -1.47 5.39
C GLY A 23 -2.12 -2.72 4.83
N LEU A 24 -1.68 -3.60 5.71
CA LEU A 24 -1.12 -4.91 5.39
C LEU A 24 -2.21 -5.99 5.43
N VAL A 25 -2.10 -6.95 4.53
CA VAL A 25 -3.02 -8.09 4.42
C VAL A 25 -2.27 -9.41 4.47
N ASN A 26 -2.97 -10.48 4.84
CA ASN A 26 -2.47 -11.85 4.72
C ASN A 26 -2.63 -12.39 3.29
N ALA A 27 -2.24 -13.66 3.08
CA ALA A 27 -2.26 -14.30 1.76
C ALA A 27 -3.66 -14.46 1.15
N SER A 28 -4.73 -14.34 1.96
CA SER A 28 -6.12 -14.34 1.49
C SER A 28 -6.66 -12.93 1.27
N GLY A 29 -5.83 -11.90 1.40
CA GLY A 29 -6.23 -10.50 1.26
C GLY A 29 -6.99 -9.93 2.46
N VAL A 30 -7.04 -10.66 3.59
CA VAL A 30 -7.67 -10.18 4.82
C VAL A 30 -6.69 -9.27 5.56
N GLU A 31 -7.17 -8.09 5.95
CA GLU A 31 -6.37 -7.11 6.68
C GLU A 31 -5.91 -7.65 8.05
N ILE A 32 -4.63 -7.42 8.36
CA ILE A 32 -4.06 -7.76 9.67
C ILE A 32 -4.77 -6.93 10.75
N SER A 33 -4.94 -7.51 11.94
CA SER A 33 -5.55 -6.81 13.08
C SER A 33 -4.97 -7.31 14.39
N GLY A 34 -5.14 -6.52 15.46
CA GLY A 34 -4.66 -6.84 16.80
C GLY A 34 -3.27 -6.27 17.12
N GLY A 35 -2.90 -6.34 18.41
CA GLY A 35 -1.68 -5.72 18.91
C GLY A 35 -1.66 -4.21 18.68
N GLY A 36 -0.51 -3.67 18.27
CA GLY A 36 -0.33 -2.27 17.88
C GLY A 36 -0.63 -1.98 16.40
N TYR A 37 -1.13 -2.96 15.63
CA TYR A 37 -1.34 -2.77 14.21
C TYR A 37 -2.39 -1.69 13.93
N ALA A 38 -2.01 -0.76 13.04
CA ALA A 38 -2.90 0.24 12.47
C ALA A 38 -2.44 0.57 11.05
N ARG A 39 -3.39 0.91 10.17
CA ARG A 39 -3.08 1.47 8.86
C ARG A 39 -2.22 2.72 9.01
N LYS A 40 -1.30 2.94 8.07
CA LYS A 40 -0.42 4.10 8.07
C LYS A 40 -0.92 5.11 7.04
N ALA A 41 -1.01 6.38 7.45
CA ALA A 41 -1.30 7.46 6.52
C ALA A 41 -0.17 7.53 5.48
N VAL A 42 -0.53 7.68 4.21
CA VAL A 42 0.44 7.76 3.11
C VAL A 42 0.40 9.16 2.51
N THR A 43 1.58 9.74 2.34
CA THR A 43 1.77 10.92 1.51
C THR A 43 2.43 10.48 0.22
N TRP A 44 1.79 10.77 -0.90
CA TRP A 44 2.26 10.39 -2.23
C TRP A 44 3.18 11.46 -2.82
N THR A 45 4.19 11.05 -3.59
CA THR A 45 4.99 11.94 -4.43
C THR A 45 4.19 12.46 -5.63
N ALA A 46 4.78 13.30 -6.47
CA ALA A 46 4.19 13.56 -7.79
C ALA A 46 4.26 12.30 -8.67
N ALA A 47 3.24 12.08 -9.52
CA ALA A 47 3.28 11.02 -10.51
C ALA A 47 4.29 11.30 -11.63
N SER A 48 5.00 10.27 -12.08
CA SER A 48 5.90 10.30 -13.24
C SER A 48 5.84 8.96 -13.97
N GLY A 49 5.81 8.97 -15.31
CA GLY A 49 5.72 7.74 -16.12
C GLY A 49 4.44 6.91 -15.93
N GLY A 50 3.43 7.40 -15.22
CA GLY A 50 2.24 6.67 -14.79
C GLY A 50 2.39 5.99 -13.42
N THR A 51 3.43 6.32 -12.67
CA THR A 51 3.72 5.77 -11.34
C THR A 51 3.71 6.88 -10.31
N ILE A 52 3.12 6.61 -9.14
CA ILE A 52 3.21 7.45 -7.95
C ILE A 52 3.60 6.56 -6.76
N ARG A 53 4.45 7.07 -5.86
CA ARG A 53 4.99 6.30 -4.73
C ARG A 53 4.77 7.02 -3.41
N PRO A 54 4.79 6.31 -2.26
CA PRO A 54 4.90 6.96 -0.97
C PRO A 54 6.18 7.82 -0.92
N ASN A 55 6.16 8.92 -0.19
CA ASN A 55 7.34 9.79 -0.01
C ASN A 55 8.34 9.27 1.04
N ALA A 56 7.95 8.26 1.83
CA ALA A 56 8.76 7.63 2.88
C ALA A 56 8.27 6.20 3.13
N ASP A 57 9.17 5.36 3.65
CA ASP A 57 8.83 3.99 4.08
C ASP A 57 7.74 4.02 5.16
N LEU A 58 6.85 3.02 5.14
CA LEU A 58 5.78 2.88 6.12
C LEU A 58 6.11 1.72 7.07
N VAL A 59 6.20 2.02 8.36
CA VAL A 59 6.51 1.03 9.40
C VAL A 59 5.25 0.65 10.16
N PHE A 60 4.92 -0.64 10.15
CA PHE A 60 3.75 -1.22 10.78
C PHE A 60 4.16 -2.11 11.95
N ASP A 61 3.46 -1.98 13.07
CA ASP A 61 3.54 -2.99 14.13
C ASP A 61 2.69 -4.18 13.70
N VAL A 62 3.26 -5.38 13.78
CA VAL A 62 2.64 -6.63 13.36
C VAL A 62 2.52 -7.54 14.59
N PRO A 63 1.32 -8.03 14.92
CA PRO A 63 1.13 -8.90 16.07
C PRO A 63 1.74 -10.28 15.85
N ALA A 64 2.07 -10.96 16.96
CA ALA A 64 2.52 -12.35 16.92
C ALA A 64 1.50 -13.26 16.24
N GLY A 65 1.98 -14.21 15.45
CA GLY A 65 1.16 -15.16 14.68
C GLY A 65 0.61 -14.61 13.36
N ALA A 66 0.81 -13.34 13.04
CA ALA A 66 0.39 -12.78 11.76
C ALA A 66 1.37 -13.15 10.62
N THR A 67 0.85 -13.23 9.41
CA THR A 67 1.64 -13.33 8.18
C THR A 67 1.27 -12.16 7.27
N VAL A 68 2.25 -11.32 6.97
CA VAL A 68 2.13 -10.24 5.98
C VAL A 68 2.38 -10.85 4.61
N ALA A 69 1.46 -10.68 3.66
CA ALA A 69 1.63 -11.18 2.29
C ALA A 69 1.10 -10.22 1.22
N GLY A 70 0.77 -8.98 1.61
CA GLY A 70 0.31 -7.97 0.68
C GLY A 70 0.07 -6.64 1.38
N TRP A 71 -0.16 -5.60 0.58
CA TRP A 71 -0.64 -4.31 1.06
C TRP A 71 -1.88 -3.87 0.27
N ARG A 72 -2.74 -3.07 0.89
CA ARG A 72 -3.92 -2.49 0.24
C ARG A 72 -4.04 -1.00 0.58
N GLY A 73 -4.51 -0.22 -0.39
CA GLY A 73 -4.80 1.20 -0.25
C GLY A 73 -6.23 1.45 0.19
N PHE A 74 -6.41 2.35 1.16
CA PHE A 74 -7.70 2.65 1.78
C PHE A 74 -8.01 4.15 1.80
N SER A 75 -9.30 4.49 1.76
CA SER A 75 -9.77 5.88 1.90
C SER A 75 -9.71 6.43 3.33
N ALA A 76 -9.68 5.57 4.35
CA ALA A 76 -9.76 5.98 5.76
C ALA A 76 -8.85 5.14 6.69
N ALA A 77 -8.54 5.66 7.88
CA ALA A 77 -7.67 5.01 8.88
C ALA A 77 -8.28 3.71 9.43
N THR A 78 -9.60 3.67 9.54
CA THR A 78 -10.41 2.50 9.88
C THR A 78 -11.60 2.46 8.92
N THR A 79 -12.15 1.28 8.63
CA THR A 79 -13.24 1.09 7.64
C THR A 79 -12.85 1.59 6.23
N GLY A 80 -13.66 2.41 5.57
CA GLY A 80 -13.36 2.98 4.26
C GLY A 80 -13.38 1.98 3.10
N THR A 81 -13.12 2.51 1.90
CA THR A 81 -13.05 1.74 0.66
C THR A 81 -11.65 1.18 0.50
N ASN A 82 -11.55 -0.13 0.29
CA ASN A 82 -10.34 -0.79 -0.17
C ASN A 82 -10.25 -0.64 -1.70
N TYR A 83 -9.21 0.03 -2.20
CA TYR A 83 -9.00 0.26 -3.63
C TYR A 83 -8.07 -0.78 -4.29
N GLY A 84 -7.68 -1.81 -3.56
CA GLY A 84 -6.70 -2.80 -4.02
C GLY A 84 -5.26 -2.42 -3.62
N GLY A 85 -4.30 -3.15 -4.17
CA GLY A 85 -2.88 -2.99 -3.89
C GLY A 85 -2.11 -4.16 -4.50
N GLU A 86 -0.96 -4.50 -3.92
CA GLU A 86 -0.06 -5.52 -4.44
C GLU A 86 0.14 -6.65 -3.43
N ASP A 87 0.42 -7.84 -3.95
CA ASP A 87 0.86 -8.97 -3.14
C ASP A 87 2.37 -8.88 -2.89
N LEU A 88 2.80 -9.38 -1.74
CA LEU A 88 4.17 -9.34 -1.27
C LEU A 88 4.67 -10.77 -1.05
N THR A 89 5.99 -10.94 -1.00
CA THR A 89 6.54 -12.20 -0.47
C THR A 89 6.09 -12.36 0.98
N ALA A 90 5.52 -13.51 1.31
CA ALA A 90 4.94 -13.73 2.63
C ALA A 90 6.02 -13.72 3.73
N GLU A 91 5.76 -12.99 4.81
CA GLU A 91 6.61 -12.92 5.99
C GLU A 91 5.77 -13.22 7.24
N THR A 92 6.15 -14.28 7.96
CA THR A 92 5.46 -14.72 9.18
C THR A 92 6.18 -14.22 10.43
N PHE A 93 5.42 -13.60 11.31
CA PHE A 93 5.89 -13.03 12.56
C PHE A 93 5.57 -13.97 13.72
N ALA A 94 6.53 -14.81 14.14
CA ALA A 94 6.32 -15.73 15.26
C ALA A 94 6.10 -15.00 16.60
N GLY A 95 6.75 -13.85 16.78
CA GLY A 95 6.49 -12.88 17.86
C GLY A 95 6.03 -11.55 17.28
N ALA A 96 5.57 -10.63 18.14
CA ALA A 96 5.25 -9.27 17.68
C ALA A 96 6.52 -8.59 17.15
N GLY A 97 6.38 -7.83 16.07
CA GLY A 97 7.51 -7.20 15.38
C GLY A 97 7.07 -6.03 14.51
N GLN A 98 7.98 -5.56 13.66
CA GLN A 98 7.68 -4.49 12.71
C GLN A 98 7.91 -4.94 11.28
N TYR A 99 6.96 -4.59 10.41
CA TYR A 99 7.12 -4.71 8.96
C TYR A 99 7.36 -3.33 8.36
N LYS A 100 8.45 -3.21 7.59
CA LYS A 100 8.78 -1.97 6.88
C LYS A 100 8.43 -2.12 5.40
N LEU A 101 7.35 -1.49 4.99
CA LEU A 101 6.96 -1.40 3.59
C LEU A 101 7.79 -0.31 2.91
N LEU A 102 8.65 -0.70 1.98
CA LEU A 102 9.55 0.22 1.30
C LEU A 102 8.79 1.11 0.30
N ALA A 103 8.99 2.42 0.40
CA ALA A 103 8.41 3.39 -0.54
C ALA A 103 8.86 3.14 -1.97
N ALA A 104 10.14 2.79 -2.17
CA ALA A 104 10.72 2.53 -3.48
C ALA A 104 10.04 1.37 -4.23
N ASN A 105 9.44 0.44 -3.51
CA ASN A 105 8.79 -0.76 -4.07
C ASN A 105 7.26 -0.71 -3.97
N THR A 106 6.70 0.36 -3.41
CA THR A 106 5.25 0.54 -3.28
C THR A 106 4.78 1.63 -4.22
N GLY A 107 3.64 1.47 -4.87
CA GLY A 107 3.12 2.51 -5.75
C GLY A 107 1.78 2.19 -6.37
N ILE A 108 1.12 3.24 -6.87
CA ILE A 108 0.00 3.07 -7.81
C ILE A 108 0.62 3.11 -9.20
N LEU A 109 0.47 1.99 -9.93
CA LEU A 109 1.12 1.76 -11.21
C LEU A 109 0.07 1.72 -12.32
N HIS A 110 0.17 2.67 -13.25
CA HIS A 110 -0.59 2.70 -14.49
C HIS A 110 0.33 2.59 -15.71
N ASN A 111 1.52 2.00 -15.55
CA ASN A 111 2.44 1.73 -16.65
C ASN A 111 2.01 0.47 -17.42
N ASN A 112 2.59 0.31 -18.61
CA ASN A 112 2.54 -0.98 -19.29
C ASN A 112 3.52 -1.90 -18.57
N ALA A 113 3.05 -3.07 -18.14
CA ALA A 113 3.90 -4.15 -17.64
C ALA A 113 4.92 -4.60 -18.71
#